data_AF-A0A2N9NQZ3-F1
#
_entry.id   AF-A0A2N9NQZ3-F1
#
_cell.length_a   1.000
_cell.length_b   1.000
_cell.length_c   1.000
_cell.angle_alpha   90.00
_cell.angle_beta   90.00
_cell.angle_gamma   90.00
#
_symmetry.space_group_name_H-M   'P 1'
#
loop_
_entity.id
_entity.type
_entity.pdbx_description
1 polymer ?
#
loop_
_entity_poly.entity_id
_entity_poly.type
_entity_poly.pdbx_seq_one_letter_code
_entity_poly.pdbx_strand_id
1 'polypeptide(L)'
;MAYKGLSFGRLSIAPLAQLIFSERTSDTGANASGGANDDPAAGPASGYQRILLSPGIEFHVDRVSIYADAEFPLFQNFTGNQLAAPVLFKVSFSFMF
;
A
#
# COMPACT_ATOMS: atom_id res chain seq x y z
N MET A 1 -2.20 24.99 -13.91
CA MET A 1 -0.99 24.55 -14.64
C MET A 1 -0.62 23.16 -14.13
N ALA A 2 -0.83 22.10 -14.89
CA ALA A 2 -0.41 20.74 -14.51
C ALA A 2 0.98 20.48 -15.08
N TYR A 3 1.91 20.03 -14.23
CA TYR A 3 3.26 19.64 -14.66
C TYR A 3 3.16 18.44 -15.61
N LYS A 4 3.75 18.54 -16.81
CA LYS A 4 3.64 17.53 -17.88
C LYS A 4 4.69 16.40 -17.78
N GLY A 5 5.49 16.36 -16.72
CA GLY A 5 6.61 15.41 -16.62
C GLY A 5 7.84 15.86 -17.41
N LEU A 6 8.91 15.06 -17.29
CA LEU A 6 10.15 15.21 -18.05
C LEU A 6 10.11 14.19 -19.20
N SER A 7 10.04 14.66 -20.44
CA SER A 7 10.00 13.79 -21.62
C SER A 7 11.32 13.86 -22.39
N PHE A 8 11.91 12.69 -22.67
CA PHE A 8 13.09 12.54 -23.54
C PHE A 8 12.79 11.50 -24.62
N GLY A 9 12.50 11.96 -25.84
CA GLY A 9 12.13 11.08 -26.95
C GLY A 9 10.85 10.30 -26.64
N ARG A 10 10.94 8.96 -26.65
CA ARG A 10 9.83 8.04 -26.34
C ARG A 10 9.65 7.77 -24.85
N LEU A 11 10.58 8.23 -24.01
CA LEU A 11 10.53 8.10 -22.56
C LEU A 11 9.83 9.32 -21.97
N SER A 12 8.79 9.07 -21.17
CA SER A 12 8.18 10.09 -20.32
C SER A 12 8.32 9.71 -18.85
N ILE A 13 8.74 10.66 -18.03
CA ILE A 13 8.94 10.49 -16.59
C ILE A 13 7.99 11.44 -15.85
N ALA A 14 7.12 10.89 -15.01
CA ALA A 14 6.17 11.67 -14.23
C ALA A 14 6.36 11.38 -12.73
N PRO A 15 6.64 12.40 -11.90
CA PRO A 15 6.48 12.27 -10.46
C PRO A 15 5.00 12.23 -10.11
N LEU A 16 4.62 11.37 -9.17
CA LEU A 16 3.26 11.31 -8.64
C LEU A 16 3.26 11.03 -7.15
N ALA A 17 2.19 11.38 -6.46
CA ALA A 17 2.02 11.05 -5.06
C ALA A 17 0.58 10.59 -4.82
N GLN A 18 0.42 9.55 -4.03
CA GLN A 18 -0.89 8.99 -3.67
C GLN A 18 -1.11 9.10 -2.17
N LEU A 19 -2.35 9.28 -1.76
CA LEU A 19 -2.80 9.08 -0.39
C LEU A 19 -3.70 7.85 -0.39
N ILE A 20 -3.33 6.83 0.38
CA ILE A 20 -3.97 5.52 0.37
C ILE A 20 -4.61 5.30 1.74
N PHE A 21 -5.95 5.29 1.77
CA PHE A 21 -6.71 4.82 2.93
C PHE A 21 -7.04 3.35 2.74
N SER A 22 -6.87 2.55 3.79
CA SER A 22 -7.32 1.16 3.78
C SER A 22 -7.81 0.71 5.15
N GLU A 23 -8.85 -0.09 5.13
CA GLU A 23 -9.41 -0.75 6.30
C GLU A 23 -9.56 -2.25 6.04
N ARG A 24 -9.37 -3.03 7.09
CA ARG A 24 -9.71 -4.45 7.15
C ARG A 24 -10.43 -4.68 8.46
N THR A 25 -11.66 -5.17 8.40
CA THR A 25 -12.42 -5.55 9.58
C THR A 25 -11.84 -6.82 10.21
N SER A 26 -11.96 -6.95 11.53
CA SER A 26 -11.51 -8.12 12.28
C SER A 26 -12.38 -9.35 11.98
N ASP A 27 -11.73 -10.50 11.91
CA ASP A 27 -12.41 -11.80 11.79
C ASP A 27 -13.02 -12.20 13.14
N THR A 28 -14.13 -12.95 13.13
CA THR A 28 -14.83 -13.41 14.35
C THR A 28 -15.11 -14.92 14.31
N GLY A 29 -15.33 -15.52 15.47
CA GLY A 29 -15.69 -16.94 15.61
C GLY A 29 -14.66 -17.77 16.37
N ALA A 30 -14.98 -19.03 16.64
CA ALA A 30 -14.16 -19.91 17.48
C ALA A 30 -12.75 -20.16 16.90
N ASN A 31 -12.61 -20.14 15.57
CA ASN A 31 -11.36 -20.36 14.85
C ASN A 31 -10.70 -19.06 14.35
N ALA A 32 -11.23 -17.89 14.69
CA ALA A 32 -10.58 -16.62 14.36
C ALA A 32 -9.34 -16.43 15.24
N SER A 33 -8.39 -15.61 14.79
CA SER A 33 -7.21 -15.29 15.60
C SER A 33 -7.61 -14.47 16.83
N GLY A 34 -7.33 -15.01 18.01
CA GLY A 34 -7.86 -14.52 19.30
C GLY A 34 -9.27 -15.02 19.65
N GLY A 35 -9.76 -16.04 18.95
CA GLY A 35 -11.05 -16.70 19.19
C GLY A 35 -10.99 -17.78 20.29
N ALA A 36 -12.13 -18.44 20.52
CA ALA A 36 -12.27 -19.40 21.63
C ALA A 36 -11.35 -20.64 21.56
N ASN A 37 -10.87 -21.01 20.37
CA ASN A 37 -9.92 -22.10 20.17
C ASN A 37 -8.45 -21.63 20.09
N ASP A 38 -8.21 -20.32 20.21
CA ASP A 38 -6.89 -19.68 20.24
C ASP A 38 -6.54 -19.25 21.68
N ASP A 39 -5.36 -18.67 21.92
CA ASP A 39 -4.99 -18.19 23.26
C ASP A 39 -5.95 -17.08 23.74
N PRO A 40 -6.76 -17.31 24.79
CA PRO A 40 -7.71 -16.32 25.29
C PRO A 40 -7.03 -15.08 25.88
N ALA A 41 -5.76 -15.14 26.26
CA ALA A 41 -4.99 -14.00 26.74
C ALA A 41 -4.45 -13.12 25.60
N ALA A 42 -4.37 -13.64 24.37
CA ALA A 42 -3.82 -12.92 23.21
C ALA A 42 -4.80 -11.86 22.65
N GLY A 43 -6.11 -12.04 22.88
CA GLY A 43 -7.17 -11.18 22.34
C GLY A 43 -7.24 -11.20 20.80
N PRO A 44 -8.21 -10.49 20.18
CA PRO A 44 -8.31 -10.42 18.72
C PRO A 44 -7.03 -9.86 18.10
N ALA A 45 -6.50 -10.53 17.07
CA ALA A 45 -5.24 -10.14 16.42
C ALA A 45 -5.36 -9.94 14.90
N SER A 46 -6.58 -9.70 14.41
CA SER A 46 -6.86 -9.41 12.99
C SER A 46 -7.60 -8.08 12.82
N GLY A 47 -7.38 -7.42 11.69
CA GLY A 47 -8.01 -6.14 11.36
C GLY A 47 -7.07 -4.94 11.55
N TYR A 48 -7.28 -3.90 10.76
CA TYR A 48 -6.51 -2.67 10.80
C TYR A 48 -7.20 -1.51 10.07
N GLN A 49 -6.76 -0.30 10.38
CA GLN A 49 -7.02 0.92 9.62
C GLN A 49 -5.69 1.65 9.40
N ARG A 50 -5.44 2.10 8.17
CA ARG A 50 -4.21 2.84 7.85
C ARG A 50 -4.40 3.90 6.78
N ILE A 51 -3.63 4.97 6.91
CA ILE A 51 -3.45 6.03 5.93
C ILE A 51 -1.97 6.07 5.56
N LEU A 52 -1.67 5.88 4.29
CA LEU A 52 -0.31 5.87 3.75
C LEU A 52 -0.13 7.02 2.75
N LEU A 53 0.99 7.72 2.85
CA LEU A 53 1.47 8.65 1.83
C LEU A 53 2.44 7.91 0.92
N SER A 54 2.21 7.93 -0.38
CA SER A 54 3.00 7.19 -1.35
C SER A 54 3.55 8.12 -2.45
N PRO A 55 4.70 8.78 -2.23
CA PRO A 55 5.47 9.37 -3.33
C PRO A 55 5.99 8.29 -4.26
N GLY A 56 5.84 8.52 -5.56
CA GLY A 56 6.26 7.61 -6.61
C GLY A 56 6.67 8.30 -7.89
N ILE A 57 7.16 7.48 -8.81
CA ILE A 57 7.61 7.87 -10.13
C ILE A 57 7.08 6.88 -11.14
N GLU A 58 6.63 7.41 -12.28
CA GLU A 58 6.14 6.61 -13.39
C GLU A 58 6.99 6.87 -14.64
N PHE A 59 7.39 5.78 -15.28
CA PHE A 59 8.12 5.78 -16.54
C PHE A 59 7.22 5.19 -17.62
N HIS A 60 6.99 5.94 -18.69
CA HIS A 60 6.26 5.48 -19.86
C HIS A 60 7.20 5.36 -21.05
N VAL A 61 7.22 4.19 -21.69
CA VAL A 61 7.97 3.93 -22.92
C VAL A 61 7.09 3.12 -23.88
N ASP A 62 6.64 3.77 -24.96
CA ASP A 62 5.78 3.19 -25.99
C ASP A 62 4.54 2.48 -25.44
N ARG A 63 4.59 1.15 -25.25
CA ARG A 63 3.49 0.29 -24.79
C ARG A 63 3.66 -0.18 -23.34
N VAL A 64 4.74 0.23 -22.68
CA VAL A 64 5.10 -0.19 -21.33
C VAL A 64 5.04 1.01 -20.40
N SER A 65 4.43 0.80 -19.24
CA SER A 65 4.47 1.75 -18.13
C SER A 65 5.00 1.04 -16.88
N ILE A 66 5.99 1.64 -16.23
CA ILE A 66 6.56 1.17 -14.97
C ILE A 66 6.29 2.22 -13.91
N TYR A 67 5.64 1.82 -12.83
CA TYR A 67 5.38 2.68 -11.69
C TYR A 67 6.11 2.12 -10.47
N ALA A 68 6.78 2.98 -9.72
CA ALA A 68 7.42 2.61 -8.46
C ALA A 68 7.14 3.66 -7.38
N ASP A 69 6.90 3.21 -6.15
CA ASP A 69 6.63 4.09 -5.02
C ASP A 69 7.18 3.58 -3.68
N ALA A 70 7.21 4.50 -2.72
CA ALA A 70 7.53 4.22 -1.32
C ALA A 70 6.38 4.71 -0.44
N GLU A 71 5.66 3.78 0.18
CA GLU A 71 4.51 4.07 1.03
C GLU A 71 4.94 4.27 2.49
N PHE A 72 4.69 5.46 3.01
CA PHE A 72 4.96 5.85 4.39
C PHE A 72 3.66 5.91 5.18
N PRO A 73 3.59 5.24 6.34
CA PRO A 73 2.41 5.31 7.19
C PRO A 73 2.31 6.66 7.91
N LEU A 74 1.23 7.40 7.62
CA LEU A 74 0.86 8.61 8.37
C LEU A 74 0.00 8.26 9.59
N PHE A 75 -0.83 7.23 9.46
CA PHE A 75 -1.67 6.71 10.53
C PHE A 75 -1.79 5.20 10.38
N GLN A 76 -1.65 4.47 11.49
CA GLN A 76 -1.86 3.03 11.55
C GLN A 76 -2.47 2.65 12.89
N ASN A 77 -3.59 1.94 12.84
CA ASN A 77 -4.23 1.33 13.99
C ASN A 77 -4.46 -0.15 13.68
N PHE A 78 -3.71 -1.01 14.37
CA PHE A 78 -3.82 -2.46 14.21
C PHE A 78 -4.53 -3.05 15.43
N THR A 79 -5.34 -4.07 15.18
CA THR A 79 -5.94 -4.86 16.25
C THR A 79 -4.94 -5.92 16.71
N GLY A 80 -4.51 -5.86 17.97
CA GLY A 80 -3.50 -6.76 18.51
C GLY A 80 -2.07 -6.41 18.05
N ASN A 81 -1.15 -7.35 18.26
CA ASN A 81 0.26 -7.16 17.91
C ASN A 81 0.56 -7.67 16.49
N GLN A 82 0.46 -6.76 15.51
CA GLN A 82 0.76 -7.06 14.10
C GLN A 82 2.08 -6.42 13.68
N LEU A 83 2.92 -7.19 12.98
CA LEU A 83 4.15 -6.67 12.38
C LEU A 83 3.79 -5.79 11.18
N ALA A 84 4.10 -4.51 11.27
CA ALA A 84 3.92 -3.55 10.18
C ALA A 84 5.27 -2.98 9.75
N ALA A 85 5.50 -2.92 8.44
CA ALA A 85 6.70 -2.29 7.90
C ALA A 85 6.63 -0.76 8.09
N PRO A 86 7.72 -0.09 8.44
CA PRO A 86 7.76 1.38 8.54
C PRO A 86 7.74 2.06 7.17
N VAL A 87 8.11 1.35 6.11
CA VAL A 87 8.05 1.79 4.70
C VAL A 87 7.75 0.56 3.83
N LEU A 88 6.84 0.68 2.86
CA LEU A 88 6.57 -0.35 1.86
C LEU A 88 7.01 0.15 0.46
N PHE A 89 7.80 -0.65 -0.25
CA PHE A 89 8.15 -0.35 -1.64
C PHE A 89 7.30 -1.19 -2.58
N LYS A 90 6.69 -0.56 -3.58
CA LYS A 90 5.90 -1.26 -4.59
C LYS A 90 6.33 -0.84 -5.98
N VAL A 91 6.37 -1.84 -6.87
CA VAL A 91 6.66 -1.67 -8.29
C VAL A 91 5.55 -2.35 -9.08
N SER A 92 4.95 -1.61 -10.01
CA SER A 92 3.92 -2.09 -10.91
C SER A 92 4.39 -1.98 -12.36
N PHE A 93 4.13 -3.02 -13.14
CA PHE A 93 4.43 -3.07 -14.57
C PHE A 93 3.13 -3.22 -15.36
N SER A 94 2.92 -2.35 -16.34
CA SER A 94 1.73 -2.34 -17.19
C SER A 94 2.16 -2.42 -18.65
N PHE A 95 1.43 -3.20 -19.45
CA PHE A 95 1.65 -3.33 -20.89
C PHE A 95 0.33 -3.17 -21.64
N MET A 96 0.33 -2.34 -22.69
CA MET A 96 -0.80 -2.16 -23.61
C MET A 96 -0.58 -2.96 -24.90
N PHE A 97 -1.52 -3.85 -25.22
CA PHE A 97 -1.49 -4.70 -26.43
C PHE A 97 -2.26 -4.10 -27.60
#